data_AF-A0A2A5MA22-F1
#
_entry.id   AF-A0A2A5MA22-F1
#
_cell.length_a   1.000
_cell.length_b   1.000
_cell.length_c   1.000
_cell.angle_alpha   90.00
_cell.angle_beta   90.00
_cell.angle_gamma   90.00
#
_symmetry.space_group_name_H-M   'P 1'
#
loop_
_entity.id
_entity.type
_entity.pdbx_description
1 polymer ?
#
loop_
_entity_poly.entity_id
_entity_poly.type
_entity_poly.pdbx_seq_one_letter_code
_entity_poly.pdbx_strand_id
1 'polypeptide(L)' 'DKNTIAVKGSDKQVVGQVAAQIREFRPPEPYKGKGVKYSDERIIRKAGKTSKK' A
#
# COMPACT_ATOMS: atom_id res chain seq x y z
N ASP A 1 -14.67 2.89 -8.70
CA ASP A 1 -13.64 3.43 -7.78
C ASP A 1 -13.85 3.05 -6.31
N LYS A 2 -13.97 1.76 -5.96
CA LYS A 2 -14.26 1.35 -4.56
C LYS A 2 -13.03 1.22 -3.66
N ASN A 3 -11.81 1.18 -4.23
CA ASN A 3 -10.58 0.82 -3.51
C ASN A 3 -9.49 1.92 -3.53
N THR A 4 -9.86 3.16 -3.87
CA THR A 4 -8.94 4.31 -3.91
C THR A 4 -9.29 5.27 -2.79
N ILE A 5 -8.29 5.67 -2.00
CA ILE A 5 -8.44 6.64 -0.92
C ILE A 5 -7.67 7.91 -1.31
N ALA A 6 -8.36 9.05 -1.34
CA ALA A 6 -7.74 10.35 -1.61
C ALA A 6 -7.69 11.17 -0.31
N VAL A 7 -6.49 11.48 0.18
CA VAL A 7 -6.28 12.34 1.35
C VAL A 7 -5.98 13.75 0.85
N LYS A 8 -6.73 14.75 1.34
CA LYS A 8 -6.56 16.17 0.99
C LYS A 8 -6.40 16.98 2.28
N GLY A 9 -5.59 18.04 2.23
CA GLY A 9 -5.36 18.94 3.35
C GLY A 9 -4.51 20.13 2.94
N SER A 10 -4.52 21.18 3.75
CA SER A 10 -3.69 22.39 3.56
C SER A 10 -2.23 22.17 3.94
N ASP A 11 -1.96 21.29 4.90
CA ASP A 11 -0.62 20.97 5.39
C ASP A 11 -0.10 19.65 4.80
N LYS A 12 1.04 19.72 4.11
CA LYS A 12 1.70 18.58 3.48
C LYS A 12 2.25 17.57 4.48
N GLN A 13 2.73 18.02 5.65
CA GLN A 13 3.28 17.14 6.67
C GLN A 13 2.18 16.26 7.27
N VAL A 14 1.05 16.87 7.65
CA VAL A 14 -0.09 16.15 8.22
C VAL A 14 -0.69 15.18 7.20
N VAL A 15 -0.84 15.59 5.94
CA VAL A 15 -1.32 14.69 4.87
C VAL A 15 -0.39 13.49 4.70
N GLY A 16 0.92 13.70 4.72
CA GLY A 16 1.90 12.62 4.65
C GLY A 16 1.81 11.66 5.84
N GLN A 17 1.69 12.20 7.05
CA GLN A 17 1.57 11.41 8.28
C GLN A 17 0.29 10.55 8.27
N VAL A 18 -0.85 11.13 7.90
CA VAL A 18 -2.13 10.41 7.81
C VAL A 18 -2.06 9.32 6.74
N ALA A 19 -1.47 9.61 5.58
CA ALA A 19 -1.28 8.62 4.52
C ALA A 19 -0.38 7.44 4.99
N ALA A 20 0.66 7.73 5.76
CA ALA A 20 1.53 6.70 6.35
C ALA A 20 0.79 5.85 7.39
N GLN A 21 -0.02 6.45 8.27
CA GLN A 21 -0.83 5.73 9.25
C GLN A 21 -1.85 4.78 8.60
N ILE A 22 -2.50 5.21 7.52
CA ILE A 22 -3.44 4.36 6.76
C ILE A 22 -2.69 3.16 6.16
N ARG A 23 -1.48 3.38 5.64
CA ARG A 23 -0.63 2.30 5.11
C ARG A 23 -0.19 1.32 6.19
N GLU A 24 0.14 1.81 7.38
CA GLU A 24 0.59 1.00 8.52
C GLU A 24 -0.49 0.01 9.00
N PHE A 25 -1.77 0.40 8.92
CA PHE A 25 -2.87 -0.47 9.33
C PHE A 25 -2.92 -1.79 8.55
N ARG A 26 -2.59 -1.77 7.25
CA ARG A 26 -2.52 -2.98 6.42
C ARG A 26 -1.46 -2.84 5.33
N PRO A 27 -0.19 -3.08 5.65
CA PRO A 27 0.89 -2.94 4.69
C PRO A 27 0.76 -3.95 3.54
N PRO A 28 1.33 -3.65 2.36
CA PRO A 28 1.24 -4.51 1.21
C PRO A 28 2.08 -5.78 1.42
N GLU A 29 1.45 -6.95 1.28
CA GLU A 29 2.09 -8.24 1.49
C GLU A 29 3.22 -8.50 0.47
N PRO A 30 4.34 -9.14 0.87
CA PRO A 30 5.50 -9.34 0.01
C PRO A 30 5.30 -10.36 -1.12
N TYR A 31 4.20 -11.11 -1.19
CA TYR A 31 3.97 -12.11 -2.24
C TYR A 31 2.97 -11.62 -3.28
N LYS A 32 1.75 -11.29 -2.85
CA LYS A 32 0.66 -10.87 -3.73
C LYS A 32 0.49 -9.35 -3.81
N GLY A 33 1.21 -8.58 -2.98
CA GLY A 33 1.06 -7.12 -2.91
C GLY A 33 -0.32 -6.68 -2.42
N LYS A 34 -1.05 -7.53 -1.68
CA LYS A 34 -2.36 -7.19 -1.12
C LYS A 34 -2.18 -6.31 0.11
N GLY A 35 -2.93 -5.22 0.20
CA GLY A 35 -2.83 -4.24 1.28
C GLY A 35 -2.99 -2.83 0.75
N VAL A 36 -2.71 -1.83 1.59
CA VAL A 36 -2.69 -0.41 1.23
C VAL A 36 -1.30 -0.07 0.68
N LYS A 37 -1.24 0.58 -0.47
CA LYS A 37 -0.01 1.07 -1.09
C LYS A 37 -0.23 2.47 -1.63
N TYR A 38 0.85 3.20 -1.90
CA TYR A 38 0.73 4.45 -2.64
C TYR A 38 0.43 4.19 -4.13
N SER A 39 -0.10 5.20 -4.80
CA SER A 39 -0.59 5.11 -6.19
C SER A 39 0.51 4.68 -7.17
N ASP A 40 1.71 5.20 -6.96
CA ASP A 40 2.92 5.03 -7.78
C ASP A 40 3.90 3.99 -7.22
N GLU A 41 3.58 3.35 -6.10
CA GLU A 41 4.50 2.43 -5.43
C GLU A 41 4.60 1.06 -6.13
N ARG A 42 5.84 0.64 -6.40
CA ARG A 42 6.16 -0.70 -6.91
C ARG A 42 6.59 -1.64 -5.77
N ILE A 43 5.73 -2.61 -5.44
CA ILE A 43 6.02 -3.61 -4.41
C ILE A 43 6.97 -4.69 -4.93
N ILE A 44 8.07 -4.92 -4.22
CA ILE A 44 8.99 -6.03 -4.48
C ILE A 44 8.29 -7.32 -4.05
N ARG A 45 7.99 -8.19 -5.03
CA ARG A 45 7.30 -9.46 -4.77
C ARG A 45 8.30 -10.61 -4.66
N LYS A 46 8.16 -11.42 -3.61
CA LYS A 46 8.84 -12.70 -3.46
C LYS A 46 8.08 -13.80 -4.19
N ALA A 47 8.82 -14.79 -4.69
CA ALA A 47 8.22 -15.99 -5.25
C ALA A 47 7.36 -16.68 -4.18
N GLY A 48 6.12 -17.02 -4.55
CA GLY A 48 5.24 -17.82 -3.70
C GLY A 48 5.67 -19.29 -3.68
N LYS A 49 4.83 -20.16 -3.09
CA LYS A 49 5.04 -21.61 -3.19
C LYS A 49 5.02 -22.04 -4.66
N THR A 50 6.15 -22.52 -5.15
CA THR A 50 6.20 -23.25 -6.40
C THR A 50 5.72 -24.67 -6.13
N SER A 51 4.41 -24.91 -6.22
CA SER A 51 3.94 -26.26 -6.51
C SER A 51 4.30 -26.52 -7.97
N LYS A 52 5.56 -26.89 -8.20
CA LYS A 52 5.97 -27.48 -9.46
C LYS A 52 5.18 -28.78 -9.54
N LYS A 53 4.25 -28.87 -10.49
CA LYS A 53 3.63 -30.14 -10.84
C LYS A 53 4.69 -31.01 -11.52
#